data_AF-A0A7C3ZI89-F1
#
_entry.id   AF-A0A7C3ZI89-F1
#
_cell.length_a   1.000
_cell.length_b   1.000
_cell.length_c   1.000
_cell.angle_alpha   90.00
_cell.angle_beta   90.00
_cell.angle_gamma   90.00
#
_symmetry.space_group_name_H-M   'P 1'
#
loop_
_entity.id
_entity.type
_entity.pdbx_description
1 polymer ?
#
loop_
_entity_poly.entity_id
_entity_poly.type
_entity_poly.pdbx_seq_one_letter_code
_entity_poly.pdbx_strand_id
1 'polypeptide(L)'
;MNCQKCQKTAENNLPGLGLICNKCFLDVMERRAKMELKRAGEVRKGETVRIIDDGTKEALVSELFVRSLTKSVPCTILMSAEDVPADKLIIPWDADDEALLALQHICERKPLAANGIKLLKGILDSEVALVAKLKGITNIAPEKPVTEAKKLLDQLETLQPGTKFSLVKTLDDAQ
;
A
#
# COMPACT_ATOMS: atom_id res chain seq x y z
N MET A 1 -14.62 12.68 20.86
CA MET A 1 -15.40 12.64 19.59
C MET A 1 -15.56 11.18 19.18
N ASN A 2 -16.66 10.82 18.50
CA ASN A 2 -17.01 9.43 18.19
C ASN A 2 -16.58 9.02 16.78
N CYS A 3 -16.26 7.74 16.61
CA CYS A 3 -15.93 7.12 15.34
C CYS A 3 -17.16 7.08 14.43
N GLN A 4 -17.04 7.62 13.22
CA GLN A 4 -18.14 7.68 12.25
C GLN A 4 -18.65 6.29 11.80
N LYS A 5 -17.85 5.22 11.95
CA LYS A 5 -18.22 3.85 11.57
C LYS A 5 -18.87 3.03 12.69
N CYS A 6 -18.37 3.13 13.92
CA CYS A 6 -18.80 2.25 15.01
C CYS A 6 -19.22 2.98 16.30
N GLN A 7 -19.22 4.31 16.30
CA GLN A 7 -19.62 5.18 17.42
C GLN A 7 -18.77 5.06 18.71
N LYS A 8 -17.68 4.27 18.71
CA LYS A 8 -16.69 4.25 19.80
C LYS A 8 -15.80 5.49 19.79
N THR A 9 -14.95 5.68 20.80
CA THR A 9 -13.93 6.73 20.81
C THR A 9 -13.12 6.71 19.52
N ALA A 10 -12.98 7.87 18.86
CA ALA A 10 -12.13 8.01 17.69
C ALA A 10 -10.72 8.44 18.11
N GLU A 11 -9.71 7.81 17.52
CA GLU A 11 -8.29 8.13 17.74
C GLU A 11 -7.60 8.72 16.50
N ASN A 12 -8.19 8.55 15.31
CA ASN A 12 -7.60 8.96 14.04
C ASN A 12 -8.57 9.82 13.22
N ASN A 13 -8.03 10.64 12.34
CA ASN A 13 -8.79 11.37 11.33
C ASN A 13 -8.33 10.91 9.93
N LEU A 14 -9.23 10.28 9.19
CA LEU A 14 -8.94 9.77 7.85
C LEU A 14 -9.53 10.73 6.80
N PRO A 15 -8.73 11.28 5.87
CA PRO A 15 -9.26 12.13 4.80
C PRO A 15 -10.43 11.46 4.06
N GLY A 16 -11.52 12.21 3.88
CA GLY A 16 -12.76 11.74 3.24
C GLY A 16 -13.68 10.87 4.11
N LEU A 17 -13.19 10.27 5.21
CA LEU A 17 -13.99 9.44 6.13
C LEU A 17 -14.12 10.04 7.54
N GLY A 18 -13.39 11.11 7.85
CA GLY A 18 -13.45 11.80 9.13
C GLY A 18 -12.88 10.99 10.30
N LEU A 19 -13.43 11.22 11.49
CA LEU A 19 -12.92 10.64 12.74
C LEU A 19 -13.27 9.16 12.86
N ILE A 20 -12.26 8.31 13.06
CA ILE A 20 -12.42 6.86 13.16
C ILE A 20 -11.56 6.23 14.26
N CYS A 21 -12.02 5.09 14.79
CA CYS A 21 -11.25 4.35 15.78
C CYS A 21 -10.18 3.47 15.11
N ASN A 22 -9.16 3.06 15.87
CA ASN A 22 -8.06 2.21 15.39
C ASN A 22 -8.53 0.94 14.67
N LYS A 23 -9.53 0.25 15.21
CA LYS A 23 -10.09 -0.96 14.57
C LYS A 23 -10.72 -0.65 13.21
N CYS A 24 -11.56 0.38 13.15
CA CYS A 24 -12.22 0.75 11.89
C CYS A 24 -11.22 1.25 10.84
N PHE A 25 -10.13 1.90 11.27
CA PHE A 25 -9.03 2.26 10.38
C PHE A 25 -8.37 1.03 9.76
N LEU A 26 -7.95 0.06 10.58
CA LEU A 26 -7.37 -1.19 10.10
C LEU A 26 -8.31 -1.94 9.15
N ASP A 27 -9.60 -2.02 9.48
CA ASP A 27 -10.62 -2.65 8.63
C ASP A 27 -10.80 -1.92 7.28
N VAL A 28 -10.52 -0.61 7.20
CA VAL A 28 -10.52 0.14 5.93
C VAL A 28 -9.27 -0.19 5.11
N MET A 29 -8.10 -0.18 5.74
CA MET A 29 -6.84 -0.46 5.06
C MET A 29 -6.82 -1.87 4.49
N GLU A 30 -7.23 -2.87 5.27
CA GLU A 30 -7.31 -4.26 4.82
C GLU A 30 -8.32 -4.43 3.66
N ARG A 31 -9.44 -3.68 3.67
CA ARG A 31 -10.38 -3.67 2.54
C ARG A 31 -9.79 -3.06 1.28
N ARG A 32 -9.00 -1.97 1.38
CA ARG A 32 -8.30 -1.37 0.24
C ARG A 32 -7.31 -2.36 -0.36
N ALA A 33 -6.46 -2.98 0.47
CA ALA A 33 -5.53 -4.03 0.04
C ALA A 33 -6.27 -5.24 -0.60
N LYS A 34 -7.40 -5.65 -0.04
CA LYS A 34 -8.23 -6.73 -0.60
C LYS A 34 -8.72 -6.42 -2.00
N MET A 35 -9.09 -5.17 -2.29
CA MET A 35 -9.53 -4.78 -3.64
C MET A 35 -8.41 -4.91 -4.65
N GLU A 36 -7.18 -4.50 -4.31
CA GLU A 36 -6.03 -4.64 -5.19
C GLU A 36 -5.68 -6.12 -5.43
N LEU A 37 -5.71 -6.95 -4.39
CA LEU A 37 -5.48 -8.39 -4.53
C LEU A 37 -6.53 -9.05 -5.44
N LYS A 38 -7.80 -8.63 -5.33
CA LYS A 38 -8.88 -9.14 -6.19
C LYS A 38 -8.71 -8.71 -7.66
N ARG A 39 -8.32 -7.46 -7.90
CA ARG A 39 -8.06 -6.94 -9.26
C ARG A 39 -6.96 -7.73 -9.96
N ALA A 40 -5.92 -8.10 -9.21
CA ALA A 40 -4.83 -8.93 -9.72
C ALA A 40 -5.13 -10.44 -9.78
N GLY A 41 -6.38 -10.83 -9.53
CA GLY A 41 -6.82 -12.22 -9.40
C GLY A 41 -6.56 -12.79 -8.01
N GLU A 42 -7.60 -13.39 -7.42
CA GLU A 42 -7.53 -13.99 -6.09
C GLU A 42 -6.44 -15.06 -5.97
N VAL A 43 -5.86 -15.19 -4.77
CA VAL A 43 -4.89 -16.24 -4.44
C VAL A 43 -5.62 -17.58 -4.37
N ARG A 44 -5.10 -18.58 -5.08
CA ARG A 44 -5.66 -19.93 -5.11
C ARG A 44 -4.96 -20.86 -4.12
N LYS A 45 -5.63 -21.97 -3.80
CA LYS A 45 -5.07 -23.00 -2.92
C LYS A 45 -3.82 -23.59 -3.57
N GLY A 46 -2.73 -23.64 -2.80
CA GLY A 46 -1.44 -24.18 -3.23
C GLY A 46 -0.54 -23.20 -3.97
N GLU A 47 -1.01 -21.98 -4.26
CA GLU A 47 -0.16 -20.95 -4.88
C GLU A 47 0.93 -20.48 -3.92
N THR A 48 2.05 -20.09 -4.50
CA THR A 48 3.14 -19.40 -3.84
C THR A 48 3.04 -17.91 -4.14
N VAL A 49 2.86 -17.12 -3.09
CA VAL A 49 2.86 -15.66 -3.13
C VAL A 49 4.18 -15.17 -2.59
N ARG A 50 4.99 -14.54 -3.45
CA ARG A 50 6.22 -13.87 -3.04
C ARG A 50 5.96 -12.40 -2.78
N ILE A 51 6.49 -11.90 -1.69
CA ILE A 51 6.53 -10.50 -1.32
C ILE A 51 7.99 -10.08 -1.37
N ILE A 52 8.30 -9.01 -2.10
CA ILE A 52 9.65 -8.45 -2.10
C ILE A 52 9.94 -7.94 -0.69
N ASP A 53 10.94 -8.52 -0.04
CA ASP A 53 11.40 -8.08 1.26
C ASP A 53 12.58 -7.11 1.08
N ASP A 54 12.29 -5.83 1.16
CA ASP A 54 13.27 -4.74 1.14
C ASP A 54 13.53 -4.17 2.55
N GLY A 55 13.05 -4.85 3.60
CA GLY A 55 13.13 -4.40 5.00
C GLY A 55 12.24 -3.21 5.35
N THR A 56 11.41 -2.73 4.43
CA THR A 56 10.54 -1.57 4.66
C THR A 56 9.28 -1.92 5.45
N LYS A 57 8.60 -0.91 5.99
CA LYS A 57 7.28 -1.09 6.64
C LYS A 57 6.24 -1.57 5.64
N GLU A 58 6.35 -1.17 4.38
CA GLU A 58 5.45 -1.53 3.30
C GLU A 58 5.53 -3.05 3.03
N ALA A 59 6.72 -3.64 3.05
CA ALA A 59 6.89 -5.09 2.91
C ALA A 59 6.23 -5.86 4.06
N LEU A 60 6.48 -5.43 5.30
CA LEU A 60 5.90 -6.07 6.50
C LEU A 60 4.38 -5.89 6.59
N VAL A 61 3.86 -4.72 6.23
CA VAL A 61 2.41 -4.46 6.17
C VAL A 61 1.76 -5.26 5.03
N SER A 62 2.45 -5.40 3.90
CA SER A 62 1.99 -6.25 2.79
C SER A 62 1.88 -7.71 3.24
N GLU A 63 2.90 -8.24 3.91
CA GLU A 63 2.87 -9.59 4.49
C GLU A 63 1.70 -9.76 5.45
N LEU A 64 1.51 -8.81 6.37
CA LEU A 64 0.41 -8.83 7.33
C LEU A 64 -0.95 -8.90 6.64
N PHE A 65 -1.17 -8.09 5.60
CA PHE A 65 -2.43 -8.11 4.86
C PHE A 65 -2.60 -9.38 4.05
N VAL A 66 -1.57 -9.86 3.34
CA VAL A 66 -1.67 -11.12 2.58
C VAL A 66 -2.05 -12.25 3.52
N ARG A 67 -1.32 -12.42 4.63
CA ARG A 67 -1.62 -13.44 5.64
C ARG A 67 -3.04 -13.33 6.16
N SER A 68 -3.54 -12.11 6.39
CA SER A 68 -4.91 -11.91 6.88
C SER A 68 -5.98 -12.23 5.83
N LEU A 69 -5.74 -11.83 4.59
CA LEU A 69 -6.66 -11.99 3.46
C LEU A 69 -6.71 -13.44 2.95
N THR A 70 -5.64 -14.22 3.13
CA THR A 70 -5.55 -15.62 2.70
C THR A 70 -5.73 -16.63 3.84
N LYS A 71 -6.19 -16.21 5.04
CA LYS A 71 -6.41 -17.12 6.19
C LYS A 71 -7.22 -18.37 5.87
N SER A 72 -8.19 -18.27 4.96
CA SER A 72 -9.06 -19.38 4.55
C SER A 72 -8.55 -20.19 3.36
N VAL A 73 -7.43 -19.80 2.74
CA VAL A 73 -6.89 -20.41 1.53
C VAL A 73 -5.44 -20.83 1.79
N PRO A 74 -5.15 -22.13 1.91
CA PRO A 74 -3.78 -22.60 2.09
C PRO A 74 -2.91 -22.16 0.91
N CYS A 75 -1.96 -21.28 1.16
CA CYS A 75 -0.98 -20.78 0.20
C CYS A 75 0.37 -20.59 0.91
N THR A 76 1.45 -20.60 0.15
CA THR A 76 2.80 -20.38 0.67
C THR A 76 3.13 -18.90 0.51
N ILE A 77 3.46 -18.22 1.59
CA ILE A 77 3.89 -16.82 1.55
C ILE A 77 5.40 -16.78 1.77
N LEU A 78 6.13 -16.25 0.79
CA LEU A 78 7.58 -16.09 0.84
C LEU A 78 7.93 -14.61 0.93
N MET A 79 8.66 -14.22 1.97
CA MET A 79 9.33 -12.92 2.01
C MET A 79 10.78 -13.13 1.57
N SER A 80 11.16 -12.51 0.46
CA SER A 80 12.53 -12.61 -0.04
C SER A 80 12.89 -11.42 -0.92
N ALA A 81 14.07 -10.86 -0.69
CA ALA A 81 14.71 -9.90 -1.58
C ALA A 81 15.14 -10.56 -2.90
N GLU A 82 15.53 -11.84 -2.85
CA GLU A 82 16.07 -12.59 -3.99
C GLU A 82 14.97 -12.96 -4.98
N ASP A 83 15.36 -13.08 -6.26
CA ASP A 83 14.45 -13.45 -7.33
C ASP A 83 14.06 -14.93 -7.31
N VAL A 84 13.17 -15.29 -6.38
CA VAL A 84 12.62 -16.63 -6.26
C VAL A 84 11.36 -16.77 -7.12
N PRO A 85 11.22 -17.85 -7.91
CA PRO A 85 9.99 -18.14 -8.66
C PRO A 85 8.76 -18.24 -7.74
N ALA A 86 7.67 -17.60 -8.15
CA ALA A 86 6.39 -17.63 -7.45
C ALA A 86 5.23 -17.44 -8.43
N ASP A 87 4.05 -17.92 -8.07
CA ASP A 87 2.83 -17.78 -8.89
C ASP A 87 2.35 -16.32 -8.90
N LYS A 88 2.55 -15.61 -7.79
CA LYS A 88 2.23 -14.19 -7.64
C LYS A 88 3.38 -13.44 -6.99
N LEU A 89 3.70 -12.27 -7.54
CA LEU A 89 4.67 -11.33 -6.98
C LEU A 89 3.93 -10.12 -6.42
N ILE A 90 4.20 -9.77 -5.16
CA ILE A 90 3.71 -8.57 -4.50
C ILE A 90 4.87 -7.59 -4.37
N ILE A 91 4.63 -6.38 -4.87
CA ILE A 91 5.56 -5.27 -4.79
C ILE A 91 5.08 -4.37 -3.63
N PRO A 92 5.93 -4.11 -2.61
CA PRO A 92 5.56 -3.37 -1.41
C PRO A 92 5.54 -1.85 -1.67
N TRP A 93 4.77 -1.43 -2.66
CA TRP A 93 4.63 -0.03 -3.03
C TRP A 93 3.29 0.52 -2.58
N ASP A 94 3.35 1.70 -1.98
CA ASP A 94 2.19 2.45 -1.53
C ASP A 94 1.71 3.46 -2.59
N ALA A 95 0.69 4.25 -2.24
CA ALA A 95 0.15 5.27 -3.14
C ALA A 95 1.17 6.38 -3.49
N ASP A 96 2.11 6.68 -2.58
CA ASP A 96 3.11 7.71 -2.76
C ASP A 96 4.20 7.24 -3.74
N ASP A 97 4.64 5.99 -3.63
CA ASP A 97 5.55 5.35 -4.59
C ASP A 97 4.96 5.33 -6.01
N GLU A 98 3.68 4.97 -6.12
CA GLU A 98 2.97 4.92 -7.40
C GLU A 98 2.79 6.32 -8.01
N ALA A 99 2.44 7.32 -7.20
CA ALA A 99 2.36 8.71 -7.65
C ALA A 99 3.72 9.25 -8.09
N LEU A 100 4.80 8.86 -7.42
CA LEU A 100 6.16 9.21 -7.81
C LEU A 100 6.55 8.56 -9.15
N LEU A 101 6.24 7.29 -9.33
CA LEU A 101 6.44 6.59 -10.61
C LEU A 101 5.64 7.28 -11.72
N ALA A 102 4.40 7.70 -11.44
CA ALA A 102 3.55 8.41 -12.39
C ALA A 102 4.19 9.72 -12.86
N LEU A 103 4.70 10.51 -11.90
CA LEU A 103 5.37 11.76 -12.19
C LEU A 103 6.63 11.54 -13.03
N GLN A 104 7.43 10.54 -12.69
CA GLN A 104 8.61 10.17 -13.48
C GLN A 104 8.25 9.72 -14.89
N HIS A 105 7.17 8.95 -15.05
CA HIS A 105 6.66 8.54 -16.36
C HIS A 105 6.28 9.75 -17.22
N ILE A 106 5.55 10.71 -16.65
CA ILE A 106 5.13 11.95 -17.33
C ILE A 106 6.34 12.80 -17.73
N CYS A 107 7.31 12.98 -16.84
CA CYS A 107 8.47 13.84 -17.07
C CYS A 107 9.53 13.20 -17.99
N GLU A 108 9.82 11.92 -17.79
CA GLU A 108 10.97 11.25 -18.41
C GLU A 108 10.58 10.25 -19.52
N ARG A 109 9.27 10.00 -19.71
CA ARG A 109 8.73 8.99 -20.65
C ARG A 109 9.31 7.58 -20.45
N LYS A 110 9.73 7.27 -19.22
CA LYS A 110 10.22 5.93 -18.86
C LYS A 110 9.09 4.91 -18.90
N PRO A 111 9.30 3.68 -19.37
CA PRO A 111 8.26 2.66 -19.37
C PRO A 111 7.78 2.33 -17.95
N LEU A 112 6.49 2.05 -17.81
CA LEU A 112 5.87 1.57 -16.56
C LEU A 112 6.23 0.10 -16.35
N ALA A 113 7.43 -0.15 -15.84
CA ALA A 113 7.92 -1.52 -15.64
C ALA A 113 7.78 -1.93 -14.18
N ALA A 114 6.64 -2.54 -13.84
CA ALA A 114 6.51 -3.31 -12.60
C ALA A 114 5.43 -4.39 -12.79
N ASN A 115 5.83 -5.55 -13.33
CA ASN A 115 4.97 -6.72 -13.34
C ASN A 115 4.84 -7.23 -11.90
N GLY A 116 3.67 -7.07 -11.30
CA GLY A 116 3.43 -7.49 -9.92
C GLY A 116 2.21 -6.81 -9.31
N ILE A 117 1.77 -7.33 -8.19
CA ILE A 117 0.61 -6.84 -7.44
C ILE A 117 1.10 -5.76 -6.48
N LYS A 118 0.69 -4.51 -6.72
CA LYS A 118 0.97 -3.37 -5.84
C LYS A 118 -0.12 -3.29 -4.77
N LEU A 119 0.01 -4.11 -3.73
CA LEU A 119 -1.06 -4.34 -2.76
C LEU A 119 -1.47 -3.07 -1.99
N LEU A 120 -0.53 -2.16 -1.74
CA LEU A 120 -0.73 -0.96 -0.93
C LEU A 120 -0.99 0.31 -1.77
N LYS A 121 -1.16 0.17 -3.09
CA LYS A 121 -1.38 1.29 -4.03
C LYS A 121 -2.53 2.24 -3.66
N GLY A 122 -3.54 1.77 -2.92
CA GLY A 122 -4.66 2.58 -2.44
C GLY A 122 -4.43 3.21 -1.06
N ILE A 123 -3.24 3.10 -0.49
CA ILE A 123 -2.93 3.45 0.90
C ILE A 123 -1.72 4.41 0.88
N LEU A 124 -1.82 5.54 1.58
CA LEU A 124 -0.73 6.53 1.67
C LEU A 124 0.41 6.02 2.58
N ASP A 125 1.63 6.52 2.38
CA ASP A 125 2.80 6.23 3.22
C ASP A 125 2.51 6.45 4.72
N SER A 126 1.86 7.58 5.04
CA SER A 126 1.43 7.92 6.40
C SER A 126 0.39 6.96 6.98
N GLU A 127 -0.51 6.43 6.15
CA GLU A 127 -1.49 5.42 6.55
C GLU A 127 -0.79 4.07 6.80
N VAL A 128 0.18 3.68 5.95
CA VAL A 128 0.99 2.46 6.15
C VAL A 128 1.78 2.55 7.46
N ALA A 129 2.42 3.69 7.74
CA ALA A 129 3.13 3.93 8.99
C ALA A 129 2.21 3.78 10.21
N LEU A 130 0.98 4.28 10.12
CA LEU A 130 -0.01 4.12 11.18
C LEU A 130 -0.46 2.66 11.34
N VAL A 131 -0.65 1.90 10.25
CA VAL A 131 -0.92 0.46 10.31
C VAL A 131 0.21 -0.27 11.02
N ALA A 132 1.46 -0.01 10.62
CA ALA A 132 2.64 -0.61 11.23
C ALA A 132 2.72 -0.33 12.74
N LYS A 133 2.52 0.93 13.13
CA LYS A 133 2.45 1.35 14.54
C LYS A 133 1.36 0.63 15.33
N LEU A 134 0.13 0.60 14.80
CA LEU A 134 -1.02 -0.04 15.48
C LEU A 134 -0.88 -1.56 15.58
N LYS A 135 -0.06 -2.17 14.72
CA LYS A 135 0.25 -3.60 14.72
C LYS A 135 1.51 -3.94 15.50
N GLY A 136 2.21 -2.96 16.06
CA GLY A 136 3.43 -3.16 16.85
C GLY A 136 4.63 -3.59 16.00
N ILE A 137 4.68 -3.20 14.73
CA ILE A 137 5.83 -3.45 13.87
C ILE A 137 6.92 -2.43 14.25
N THR A 138 7.98 -2.90 14.92
CA THR A 138 9.08 -2.05 15.42
C THR A 138 10.35 -2.12 14.59
N ASN A 139 10.56 -3.22 13.86
CA ASN A 139 11.78 -3.47 13.10
C ASN A 139 11.64 -2.93 11.67
N ILE A 140 11.49 -1.62 11.55
CA ILE A 140 11.36 -0.95 10.26
C ILE A 140 12.73 -0.42 9.86
N ALA A 141 13.18 -0.72 8.64
CA ALA A 141 14.35 -0.07 8.05
C ALA A 141 14.20 1.47 8.09
N PRO A 142 15.30 2.24 8.07
CA PRO A 142 15.21 3.70 8.00
C PRO A 142 14.31 4.16 6.84
N GLU A 143 13.61 5.29 7.05
CA GLU A 143 12.70 5.85 6.04
C GLU A 143 13.39 6.00 4.67
N LYS A 144 12.62 5.76 3.60
CA LYS A 144 13.08 5.94 2.23
C LYS A 144 13.65 7.37 2.07
N PRO A 145 14.80 7.54 1.38
CA PRO A 145 15.41 8.85 1.20
C PRO A 145 14.43 9.81 0.50
N VAL A 146 14.29 11.01 1.04
CA VAL A 146 13.43 12.05 0.46
C VAL A 146 14.08 12.58 -0.81
N THR A 147 13.50 12.23 -1.95
CA THR A 147 13.93 12.74 -3.26
C THR A 147 13.30 14.11 -3.56
N GLU A 148 13.91 14.90 -4.45
CA GLU A 148 13.33 16.19 -4.89
C GLU A 148 11.95 16.00 -5.54
N ALA A 149 11.74 14.90 -6.26
CA ALA A 149 10.45 14.56 -6.84
C ALA A 149 9.40 14.25 -5.76
N LYS A 150 9.76 13.59 -4.64
CA LYS A 150 8.86 13.41 -3.50
C LYS A 150 8.48 14.76 -2.88
N LYS A 151 9.44 15.67 -2.68
CA LYS A 151 9.17 17.03 -2.16
C LYS A 151 8.20 17.80 -3.06
N LEU A 152 8.39 17.76 -4.37
CA LEU A 152 7.49 18.39 -5.32
C LEU A 152 6.08 17.78 -5.23
N LEU A 153 5.99 16.46 -5.15
CA LEU A 153 4.71 15.77 -5.01
C LEU A 153 3.97 16.16 -3.72
N ASP A 154 4.69 16.29 -2.60
CA ASP A 154 4.12 16.74 -1.33
C ASP A 154 3.67 18.21 -1.37
N GLN A 155 4.39 19.07 -2.08
CA GLN A 155 3.96 20.45 -2.33
C GLN A 155 2.68 20.50 -3.15
N LEU A 156 2.59 19.70 -4.21
CA LEU A 156 1.37 19.60 -5.03
C LEU A 156 0.17 19.08 -4.24
N GLU A 157 0.38 18.07 -3.38
CA GLU A 157 -0.66 17.54 -2.50
C GLU A 157 -1.15 18.59 -1.48
N THR A 158 -0.24 19.45 -1.02
CA THR A 158 -0.59 20.57 -0.12
C THR A 158 -1.40 21.64 -0.83
N LEU A 159 -1.06 21.95 -2.09
CA LEU A 159 -1.78 22.94 -2.90
C LEU A 159 -3.15 22.41 -3.36
N GLN A 160 -3.21 21.13 -3.71
CA GLN A 160 -4.41 20.46 -4.20
C GLN A 160 -4.50 19.04 -3.62
N PRO A 161 -5.25 18.85 -2.52
CA PRO A 161 -5.45 17.54 -1.91
C PRO A 161 -6.05 16.52 -2.88
N GLY A 162 -5.52 15.30 -2.90
CA GLY A 162 -5.90 14.24 -3.82
C GLY A 162 -5.11 14.19 -5.12
N THR A 163 -4.05 15.00 -5.26
CA THR A 163 -3.17 14.98 -6.43
C THR A 163 -2.47 13.64 -6.57
N LYS A 164 -1.96 13.05 -5.48
CA LYS A 164 -1.31 11.73 -5.50
C LYS A 164 -2.22 10.66 -6.11
N PHE A 165 -3.45 10.54 -5.62
CA PHE A 165 -4.42 9.58 -6.14
C PHE A 165 -4.84 9.85 -7.58
N SER A 166 -4.89 11.12 -8.00
CA SER A 166 -5.20 11.50 -9.38
C SER A 166 -4.09 11.07 -10.34
N LEU A 167 -2.83 11.18 -9.92
CA LEU A 167 -1.68 10.69 -10.68
C LEU A 167 -1.68 9.16 -10.78
N VAL A 168 -1.92 8.45 -9.67
CA VAL A 168 -2.04 6.99 -9.65
C VAL A 168 -3.15 6.52 -10.60
N LYS A 169 -4.30 7.20 -10.61
CA LYS A 169 -5.40 6.85 -11.52
C LYS A 169 -5.00 7.01 -13.00
N THR A 170 -4.25 8.06 -13.33
CA THR A 170 -3.76 8.28 -14.69
C THR A 170 -2.87 7.13 -15.18
N LEU A 171 -2.09 6.51 -14.29
CA LEU A 171 -1.31 5.32 -14.63
C LEU A 171 -2.19 4.12 -14.95
N ASP A 172 -3.28 3.95 -14.20
CA ASP A 172 -4.19 2.80 -14.38
C ASP A 172 -4.93 2.87 -15.70
N ASP A 173 -5.30 4.07 -16.11
CA ASP A 173 -5.98 4.32 -17.38
C ASP A 173 -5.02 4.15 -18.59
N ALA A 174 -3.70 4.10 -18.35
CA ALA A 174 -2.68 3.94 -19.38
C ALA A 174 -2.22 2.49 -19.61
N GLN A 175 -2.59 1.56 -18.72
CA GLN A 175 -2.23 0.13 -18.78
C GLN A 175 -3.33 -0.71 -19.43
#